data_AF-A0AA90SJT8-F1
#
_entry.id   AF-A0AA90SJT8-F1
#
_cell.length_a   1.000
_cell.length_b   1.000
_cell.length_c   1.000
_cell.angle_alpha   90.00
_cell.angle_beta   90.00
_cell.angle_gamma   90.00
#
_symmetry.space_group_name_H-M   'P 1'
#
loop_
_entity.id
_entity.type
_entity.pdbx_description
1 polymer ?
#
loop_
_entity_poly.entity_id
_entity_poly.type
_entity_poly.pdbx_seq_one_letter_code
_entity_poly.pdbx_strand_id
1 'polypeptide(L)'
;MVEAMDSGGKEGKVRRIERTNDKVNIKQWYRYANNLSLNKSACTEQVNVLDFVETDKKDKRHTWCWITDFKLDEMTVEVIMKGGCCLRHIENQTFNTLKNQDYNLENNYGHGEKHLTTN
;
A
#
# COMPACT_ATOMS: atom_id res chain seq x y z
N MET A 1 6.61 -4.24 9.60
CA MET A 1 6.64 -2.81 9.22
C MET A 1 5.79 -1.92 10.13
N VAL A 2 4.52 -2.31 10.41
CA VAL A 2 3.71 -1.64 11.45
C VAL A 2 4.44 -1.60 12.80
N GLU A 3 5.04 -2.72 13.23
CA GLU A 3 5.88 -2.76 14.43
C GLU A 3 7.10 -1.82 14.38
N ALA A 4 7.73 -1.65 13.21
CA ALA A 4 8.88 -0.76 13.04
C ALA A 4 8.44 0.72 13.09
N MET A 5 7.26 1.04 12.56
CA MET A 5 6.62 2.34 12.71
C MET A 5 6.14 2.61 14.14
N ASP A 6 5.69 1.59 14.86
CA ASP A 6 5.28 1.72 16.27
C ASP A 6 6.50 1.93 17.17
N SER A 7 7.57 1.16 16.96
CA SER A 7 8.85 1.33 17.65
C SER A 7 9.51 2.67 17.30
N GLY A 8 9.57 3.03 16.02
CA GLY A 8 10.08 4.33 15.57
C GLY A 8 9.24 5.51 16.06
N GLY A 9 7.95 5.30 16.32
CA GLY A 9 7.07 6.26 16.97
C GLY A 9 7.44 6.52 18.43
N LYS A 10 7.92 5.50 19.16
CA LYS A 10 8.45 5.65 20.52
C LYS A 10 9.78 6.39 20.53
N GLU A 11 10.57 6.27 19.46
CA GLU A 11 11.85 6.98 19.27
C GLU A 11 11.69 8.41 18.70
N GLY A 12 10.47 8.85 18.39
CA GLY A 12 10.21 10.19 17.82
C GLY A 12 10.63 10.37 16.35
N LYS A 13 11.00 9.29 15.65
CA LYS A 13 11.42 9.32 14.24
C LYS A 13 10.26 9.32 13.24
N VAL A 14 9.04 9.10 13.74
CA VAL A 14 7.83 8.99 12.93
C VAL A 14 7.00 10.25 13.04
N ARG A 15 6.72 10.86 11.90
CA ARG A 15 5.84 12.03 11.78
C ARG A 15 4.41 11.60 11.50
N ARG A 16 3.46 12.41 11.97
CA ARG A 16 2.02 12.17 11.80
C ARG A 16 1.33 13.43 11.30
N ILE A 17 0.45 13.26 10.33
CA ILE A 17 -0.41 14.33 9.82
C ILE A 17 -1.82 13.79 9.79
N GLU A 18 -2.76 14.56 10.33
CA GLU A 18 -4.19 14.32 10.17
C GLU A 18 -4.74 15.36 9.20
N ARG A 19 -5.58 14.89 8.27
CA ARG A 19 -6.33 15.76 7.36
C ARG A 19 -7.78 15.32 7.36
N THR A 20 -8.67 16.26 7.57
CA THR A 20 -10.11 16.05 7.44
C THR A 20 -10.58 16.83 6.24
N ASN A 21 -11.36 16.17 5.38
CA ASN A 21 -12.04 16.84 4.29
C ASN A 21 -13.51 17.03 4.68
N ASP A 22 -13.84 18.22 5.18
CA ASP A 22 -15.19 18.55 5.69
C ASP A 22 -16.28 18.43 4.62
N LYS A 23 -15.95 18.61 3.34
CA LYS A 23 -16.92 18.50 2.25
C LYS A 23 -17.31 17.05 1.96
N VAL A 24 -16.41 16.10 2.25
CA VAL A 24 -16.59 14.69 1.91
C VAL A 24 -16.70 13.82 3.17
N ASN A 25 -16.56 14.38 4.37
CA ASN A 25 -16.55 13.66 5.65
C ASN A 25 -15.64 12.41 5.59
N ILE A 26 -14.44 12.59 5.04
CA ILE A 26 -13.38 11.58 4.99
C ILE A 26 -12.26 12.07 5.89
N LYS A 27 -11.82 11.20 6.79
CA LYS A 27 -10.67 11.44 7.69
C LYS A 27 -9.47 10.66 7.18
N GLN A 28 -8.34 11.33 7.10
CA GLN A 28 -7.10 10.80 6.55
C GLN A 28 -5.98 10.98 7.55
N TRP A 29 -5.26 9.90 7.84
CA TRP A 29 -4.07 9.90 8.68
C TRP A 29 -2.87 9.42 7.89
N TYR A 30 -1.83 10.23 7.92
CA TYR A 30 -0.54 9.91 7.32
C TYR A 30 0.46 9.70 8.46
N ARG A 31 1.16 8.58 8.41
CA ARG A 31 2.26 8.27 9.30
C ARG A 31 3.47 7.93 8.45
N TYR A 32 4.57 8.65 8.61
CA TYR A 32 5.73 8.45 7.76
C TYR A 32 7.03 8.61 8.51
N ALA A 33 8.04 7.91 8.03
CA ALA A 33 9.40 7.99 8.53
C ALA A 33 10.38 7.70 7.40
N ASN A 34 11.54 8.35 7.50
CA ASN A 34 12.65 8.12 6.60
C ASN A 34 13.72 7.30 7.30
N ASN A 35 14.50 6.54 6.54
CA ASN A 35 15.63 5.75 7.04
C ASN A 35 15.25 4.77 8.16
N LEU A 36 14.08 4.14 8.07
CA LEU A 36 13.69 3.07 8.97
C LEU A 36 14.38 1.77 8.56
N SER A 37 14.89 1.07 9.56
CA SER A 37 15.36 -0.30 9.40
C SER A 37 14.21 -1.21 8.95
N LEU A 38 14.35 -1.84 7.79
CA LEU A 38 13.32 -2.75 7.25
C LEU A 38 13.08 -3.98 8.16
N ASN A 39 14.13 -4.49 8.82
CA ASN A 39 14.07 -5.64 9.72
C ASN A 39 14.98 -5.47 10.97
N LYS A 40 15.03 -6.49 11.84
CA LYS A 40 15.78 -6.48 13.12
C LYS A 40 17.23 -7.00 12.99
N SER A 41 17.72 -7.24 11.78
CA SER A 41 19.03 -7.88 11.55
C SER A 41 20.18 -6.86 11.60
N ALA A 42 21.39 -7.35 11.84
CA ALA A 42 22.60 -6.52 11.99
C ALA A 42 22.99 -5.73 10.72
N CYS A 43 22.62 -6.21 9.52
CA CYS A 43 22.78 -5.51 8.25
C CYS A 43 21.39 -5.22 7.67
N THR A 44 20.78 -4.13 8.12
CA THR A 44 19.43 -3.77 7.67
C THR A 44 19.48 -2.60 6.71
N GLU A 45 18.87 -2.79 5.54
CA GLU A 45 18.60 -1.72 4.59
C GLU A 45 17.65 -0.69 5.20
N GLN A 46 18.00 0.58 4.99
CA GLN A 46 17.20 1.71 5.44
C GLN A 46 16.23 2.10 4.35
N VAL A 47 14.95 2.20 4.70
CA VAL A 47 13.88 2.50 3.75
C VAL A 47 13.02 3.66 4.27
N ASN A 48 12.38 4.38 3.34
CA ASN A 48 11.35 5.34 3.70
C ASN A 48 9.98 4.66 3.62
N VAL A 49 9.14 4.95 4.60
CA VAL A 49 7.88 4.24 4.80
C VAL A 49 6.76 5.24 4.97
N LEU A 50 5.67 5.02 4.22
CA LEU A 50 4.42 5.75 4.35
C LEU A 50 3.32 4.77 4.74
N ASP A 51 2.72 4.99 5.90
CA ASP A 51 1.55 4.29 6.41
C ASP A 51 0.37 5.25 6.39
N PHE A 52 -0.70 4.86 5.72
CA PHE A 52 -1.85 5.71 5.42
C PHE A 52 -3.14 5.02 5.83
N VAL A 53 -3.99 5.76 6.52
CA VAL A 53 -5.31 5.31 6.93
C VAL A 53 -6.34 6.31 6.44
N GLU A 54 -7.39 5.79 5.82
CA GLU A 54 -8.59 6.56 5.49
C GLU A 54 -9.80 5.95 6.19
N THR A 55 -10.62 6.79 6.80
CA THR A 55 -11.96 6.41 7.27
C THR A 55 -12.99 7.05 6.36
N ASP A 56 -13.82 6.21 5.75
CA ASP A 56 -14.89 6.65 4.85
C ASP A 56 -16.11 7.19 5.63
N LYS A 57 -17.12 7.66 4.88
CA LYS A 57 -18.37 8.19 5.44
C LYS A 57 -19.19 7.18 6.25
N LYS A 58 -18.90 5.87 6.11
CA LYS A 58 -19.57 4.77 6.80
C LYS A 58 -18.74 4.27 7.99
N ASP A 59 -17.76 5.07 8.43
CA ASP A 59 -16.77 4.71 9.45
C ASP A 59 -15.95 3.45 9.11
N LYS A 60 -15.88 3.07 7.83
CA LYS A 60 -15.06 1.96 7.39
C LYS A 60 -13.62 2.42 7.24
N ARG A 61 -12.74 1.73 7.95
CA ARG A 61 -11.30 1.99 7.94
C ARG A 61 -10.61 1.22 6.82
N HIS A 62 -9.83 1.94 6.04
CA HIS A 62 -8.95 1.40 5.01
C HIS A 62 -7.51 1.78 5.33
N THR A 63 -6.59 0.82 5.19
CA THR A 63 -5.18 1.01 5.52
C THR A 63 -4.31 0.62 4.34
N TRP A 64 -3.29 1.43 4.08
CA TRP A 64 -2.28 1.22 3.06
C TRP A 64 -0.90 1.48 3.64
N CYS A 65 0.10 0.79 3.09
CA CYS A 65 1.48 1.01 3.42
C CYS A 65 2.31 0.96 2.14
N TRP A 66 3.24 1.89 2.01
CA TRP A 66 4.17 1.98 0.89
C TRP A 66 5.59 2.12 1.40
N ILE A 67 6.51 1.46 0.70
CA ILE A 67 7.95 1.61 0.85
C ILE A 67 8.43 2.39 -0.37
N THR A 68 9.30 3.37 -0.16
CA THR A 68 9.76 4.22 -1.24
C THR A 68 11.19 4.71 -1.02
N ASP A 69 11.92 4.93 -2.10
CA ASP A 69 13.22 5.60 -2.09
C ASP A 69 13.08 7.13 -2.01
N PHE A 70 11.89 7.66 -2.34
CA PHE A 70 11.61 9.08 -2.24
C PHE A 70 11.61 9.54 -0.78
N LYS A 71 12.20 10.70 -0.54
CA LYS A 71 12.16 11.34 0.77
C LYS A 71 10.73 11.77 1.12
N LEU A 72 10.29 11.39 2.31
CA LEU A 72 8.95 11.67 2.81
C LEU A 72 8.95 12.92 3.70
N ASP A 73 8.11 13.88 3.35
CA ASP A 73 7.78 15.08 4.09
C ASP A 73 6.32 15.49 3.81
N GLU A 74 5.84 16.54 4.48
CA GLU A 74 4.43 16.94 4.41
C GLU A 74 3.93 17.29 3.01
N MET A 75 4.83 17.67 2.09
CA MET A 75 4.49 18.01 0.71
C MET A 75 4.50 16.77 -0.19
N THR A 76 5.38 15.80 0.08
CA THR A 76 5.57 14.62 -0.79
C THR A 76 4.63 13.46 -0.45
N VAL A 77 4.24 13.30 0.82
CA VAL A 77 3.45 12.15 1.29
C VAL A 77 2.10 12.00 0.58
N GLU A 78 1.45 13.11 0.23
CA GLU A 78 0.17 13.07 -0.49
C GLU A 78 0.34 12.60 -1.94
N VAL A 79 1.42 13.06 -2.60
CA VAL A 79 1.72 12.67 -3.98
C VAL A 79 2.07 11.18 -4.05
N ILE A 80 2.88 10.70 -3.10
CA ILE A 80 3.24 9.28 -3.01
C ILE A 80 2.01 8.41 -2.73
N MET A 81 1.14 8.82 -1.79
CA MET A 81 -0.13 8.12 -1.53
C MET A 81 -0.98 8.02 -2.80
N LYS A 82 -1.17 9.14 -3.53
CA LYS A 82 -1.94 9.16 -4.78
C LYS A 82 -1.34 8.22 -5.81
N GLY A 83 -0.02 8.25 -6.02
CA GLY A 83 0.68 7.34 -6.91
C GLY A 83 0.47 5.87 -6.55
N GLY A 84 0.57 5.54 -5.27
CA GLY A 84 0.31 4.20 -4.75
C GLY A 84 -1.12 3.71 -4.97
N CYS A 85 -2.10 4.59 -4.80
CA CYS A 85 -3.50 4.30 -5.11
C CYS A 85 -3.75 4.11 -6.62
N CYS A 86 -3.10 4.91 -7.47
CA CYS A 86 -3.17 4.77 -8.93
C CYS A 86 -2.61 3.44 -9.40
N LEU A 87 -1.44 3.02 -8.90
CA LEU A 87 -0.84 1.72 -9.23
C LEU A 87 -1.80 0.57 -8.89
N ARG A 88 -2.35 0.57 -7.67
CA ARG A 88 -3.34 -0.43 -7.27
C ARG A 88 -4.59 -0.42 -8.15
N HIS A 89 -5.05 0.76 -8.56
CA HIS A 89 -6.19 0.86 -9.46
C HIS A 89 -5.89 0.23 -10.82
N ILE A 90 -4.71 0.51 -11.39
CA ILE A 90 -4.26 -0.08 -12.67
C ILE A 90 -4.14 -1.60 -12.57
N GLU A 91 -3.53 -2.11 -11.50
CA GLU A 91 -3.43 -3.55 -11.23
C GLU A 91 -4.82 -4.18 -11.18
N ASN A 92 -5.75 -3.62 -10.41
CA ASN A 92 -7.11 -4.13 -10.29
C ASN A 92 -7.86 -4.13 -11.63
N GLN A 93 -7.73 -3.07 -12.44
CA GLN A 93 -8.37 -3.04 -13.76
C GLN A 93 -7.81 -4.12 -14.69
N THR A 94 -6.49 -4.33 -14.66
CA THR A 94 -5.83 -5.39 -15.43
C THR A 94 -6.32 -6.76 -14.99
N PHE A 95 -6.34 -7.05 -13.68
CA PHE A 95 -6.86 -8.31 -13.15
C PHE A 95 -8.35 -8.53 -13.49
N ASN A 96 -9.18 -7.49 -13.39
CA ASN A 96 -10.60 -7.58 -13.73
C ASN A 96 -10.81 -7.87 -15.21
N THR A 97 -10.00 -7.27 -16.09
CA THR A 97 -10.03 -7.53 -17.54
C THR A 97 -9.66 -8.98 -17.82
N LEU A 98 -8.53 -9.43 -17.26
CA LEU A 98 -8.03 -10.79 -17.40
C LEU A 98 -9.01 -11.87 -16.91
N LYS A 99 -9.83 -11.54 -15.90
CA LYS A 99 -10.81 -12.46 -15.32
C LYS A 99 -12.18 -12.41 -16.01
N ASN A 100 -12.69 -11.20 -16.27
CA ASN A 100 -14.10 -11.00 -16.62
C ASN A 100 -14.34 -10.54 -18.07
N GLN A 101 -13.29 -10.22 -18.84
CA GLN A 101 -13.41 -9.75 -20.23
C GLN A 101 -12.72 -10.72 -21.19
N ASP A 102 -13.38 -11.85 -21.45
CA ASP A 102 -13.05 -12.88 -22.47
C ASP A 102 -11.74 -13.68 -22.30
N TYR A 103 -10.80 -13.24 -21.46
CA TYR A 103 -9.61 -14.05 -21.15
C TYR A 103 -9.89 -15.20 -20.19
N ASN A 104 -10.96 -15.09 -19.38
CA ASN A 104 -11.47 -16.13 -18.48
C ASN A 104 -10.37 -16.91 -17.76
N LEU A 105 -9.32 -16.23 -17.27
CA LEU A 105 -8.16 -16.85 -16.61
C LEU A 105 -8.52 -17.58 -15.29
N GLU A 106 -9.78 -17.51 -14.86
CA GLU A 106 -10.31 -18.34 -13.79
C GLU A 106 -10.64 -19.78 -14.25
N ASN A 107 -10.66 -20.02 -15.56
CA ASN A 107 -10.90 -21.34 -16.17
C ASN A 107 -9.65 -21.80 -16.92
N ASN A 108 -9.23 -23.04 -16.67
CA ASN A 108 -8.17 -23.67 -17.45
C ASN A 108 -8.78 -24.28 -18.73
N TYR A 109 -8.44 -23.73 -19.90
CA TYR A 109 -8.89 -24.22 -21.21
C TYR A 109 -7.99 -25.31 -21.81
N GLY A 110 -7.15 -25.95 -20.98
CA GLY A 110 -6.32 -27.07 -21.40
C GLY A 110 -7.15 -28.17 -22.02
N HIS A 111 -7.06 -28.34 -23.34
CA HIS A 111 -7.47 -29.56 -24.01
C HIS A 111 -6.60 -30.71 -23.46
N GLY A 112 -7.18 -31.62 -22.67
CA GLY A 112 -6.51 -32.87 -22.28
C GLY A 112 -6.05 -33.68 -23.50
N GLU A 113 -5.13 -34.65 -23.46
CA GLU A 113 -4.77 -35.59 -22.39
C GLU A 113 -3.28 -36.02 -22.41
N LYS A 114 -2.37 -35.36 -23.15
CA LYS A 114 -1.01 -35.92 -23.39
C LYS A 114 0.19 -35.27 -22.70
N HIS A 115 0.13 -34.01 -22.29
CA HIS A 115 1.26 -33.39 -21.58
C HIS A 115 0.78 -32.27 -20.65
N LEU A 116 1.36 -32.25 -19.44
CA LEU A 116 1.42 -31.18 -18.42
C LEU A 116 0.40 -31.35 -17.28
N THR A 117 0.81 -31.95 -16.15
CA THR A 117 1.66 -31.45 -15.04
C THR A 117 0.75 -31.03 -13.89
N THR A 118 0.75 -31.87 -12.86
CA THR A 118 0.02 -31.72 -11.60
C THR A 118 0.61 -30.60 -10.75
N ASN A 119 -0.26 -29.95 -9.98
CA ASN A 119 0.03 -29.01 -8.90
C ASN A 119 0.87 -29.64 -7.78
#